data_AF-A0A968VSS1-F1
#
_entry.id   AF-A0A968VSS1-F1
#
_cell.length_a   1.000
_cell.length_b   1.000
_cell.length_c   1.000
_cell.angle_alpha   90.00
_cell.angle_beta   90.00
_cell.angle_gamma   90.00
#
_symmetry.space_group_name_H-M   'P 1'
#
loop_
_entity.id
_entity.type
_entity.pdbx_description
1 polymer ?
#
loop_
_entity_poly.entity_id
_entity_poly.type
_entity_poly.pdbx_seq_one_letter_code
_entity_poly.pdbx_strand_id
1 'polypeptide(L)'
;MQTLTRYDDAGNLIGQRDALGRWTVTDYDALNRPVTVTVNYENGDPLTVDAANASWATITDIDHIQVTRYTVDGQIERVIAGYVDGVYSAAEPDRDRSTVYRYDAIGRLSQTIASYHDGDPASNPYAPDADRFDTDRISTTAYDSVGRVQGSQDAL
;
A
#
# COMPACT_ATOMS: atom_id res chain seq x y z
N MET A 1 -25.40 16.68 12.67
CA MET A 1 -24.37 15.89 11.95
C MET A 1 -24.09 14.65 12.78
N GLN A 2 -24.14 13.46 12.17
CA GLN A 2 -23.91 12.19 12.87
C GLN A 2 -22.88 11.40 12.09
N THR A 3 -21.79 11.02 12.77
CA THR A 3 -20.86 10.00 12.27
C THR A 3 -21.54 8.64 12.42
N LEU A 4 -21.49 7.80 11.38
CA LEU A 4 -22.01 6.43 11.43
C LEU A 4 -20.83 5.46 11.50
N THR A 5 -20.91 4.42 12.33
CA THR A 5 -19.90 3.36 12.41
C THR A 5 -20.56 1.99 12.26
N ARG A 6 -19.89 1.07 11.57
CA ARG A 6 -20.30 -0.31 11.35
C ARG A 6 -19.19 -1.23 11.78
N TYR A 7 -19.57 -2.33 12.43
CA TYR A 7 -18.64 -3.34 12.92
C TYR A 7 -19.03 -4.71 12.37
N ASP A 8 -18.05 -5.60 12.22
CA ASP A 8 -18.29 -7.02 12.01
C ASP A 8 -18.60 -7.75 13.34
N ASP A 9 -18.83 -9.07 13.24
CA ASP A 9 -19.12 -9.92 14.40
C ASP A 9 -17.94 -10.06 15.37
N ALA A 10 -16.72 -9.83 14.90
CA ALA A 10 -15.51 -9.83 15.73
C ALA A 10 -15.26 -8.46 16.40
N GLY A 11 -16.06 -7.44 16.08
CA GLY A 11 -15.94 -6.09 16.62
C GLY A 11 -14.94 -5.21 15.86
N ASN A 12 -14.50 -5.60 14.67
CA ASN A 12 -13.64 -4.77 13.83
C ASN A 12 -14.46 -3.69 13.10
N LEU A 13 -13.91 -2.49 12.94
CA LEU A 13 -14.57 -1.38 12.25
C LEU A 13 -14.54 -1.60 10.73
N ILE A 14 -15.64 -2.04 10.16
CA ILE A 14 -15.76 -2.29 8.70
C ILE A 14 -16.27 -1.10 7.90
N GLY A 15 -16.82 -0.08 8.57
CA GLY A 15 -17.36 1.08 7.89
C GLY A 15 -17.49 2.29 8.79
N GLN A 16 -17.02 3.44 8.32
CA GLN A 16 -17.20 4.73 8.97
C GLN A 16 -17.71 5.76 7.97
N ARG A 17 -18.77 6.47 8.34
CA ARG A 17 -19.29 7.60 7.56
C ARG A 17 -18.97 8.90 8.27
N ASP A 18 -18.28 9.80 7.58
CA ASP A 18 -17.97 11.12 8.11
C ASP A 18 -19.21 12.05 8.09
N ALA A 19 -19.04 13.24 8.67
CA ALA A 19 -20.12 14.22 8.75
C ALA A 19 -20.53 14.83 7.40
N LEU A 20 -19.68 14.69 6.37
CA LEU A 20 -19.94 15.10 4.99
C LEU A 20 -20.63 13.98 4.19
N GLY A 21 -20.78 12.79 4.77
CA GLY A 21 -21.48 11.67 4.21
C GLY A 21 -20.61 10.67 3.45
N ARG A 22 -19.29 10.87 3.42
CA ARG A 22 -18.31 10.00 2.75
C ARG A 22 -18.02 8.78 3.60
N TRP A 23 -17.84 7.63 2.95
CA TRP A 23 -17.53 6.38 3.64
C TRP A 23 -16.05 6.03 3.57
N THR A 24 -15.58 5.42 4.65
CA THR A 24 -14.36 4.63 4.71
C THR A 24 -14.76 3.20 5.03
N VAL A 25 -14.34 2.25 4.20
CA VAL A 25 -14.59 0.81 4.36
C VAL A 25 -13.26 0.13 4.64
N THR A 26 -13.27 -0.88 5.51
CA THR A 26 -12.07 -1.66 5.82
C THR A 26 -12.40 -3.13 5.80
N ASP A 27 -11.67 -3.88 4.97
CA ASP A 27 -11.72 -5.33 4.92
C ASP A 27 -10.61 -5.92 5.77
N TYR A 28 -10.92 -7.03 6.43
CA TYR A 28 -10.02 -7.73 7.33
C TYR A 28 -9.78 -9.15 6.86
N ASP A 29 -8.59 -9.69 7.13
CA ASP A 29 -8.34 -11.12 7.00
C ASP A 29 -8.89 -11.93 8.18
N ALA A 30 -8.76 -13.26 8.11
CA ALA A 30 -9.19 -14.17 9.16
C ALA A 30 -8.48 -13.99 10.52
N LEU A 31 -7.40 -13.20 10.57
CA LEU A 31 -6.67 -12.85 11.79
C LEU A 31 -7.04 -11.44 12.30
N ASN A 32 -8.11 -10.84 11.78
CA ASN A 32 -8.58 -9.50 12.12
C ASN A 32 -7.56 -8.39 11.80
N ARG A 33 -6.76 -8.57 10.74
CA ARG A 33 -5.82 -7.55 10.27
C ARG A 33 -6.38 -6.86 9.02
N PRO A 34 -6.29 -5.52 8.90
CA PRO A 34 -6.83 -4.80 7.77
C PRO A 34 -6.03 -5.10 6.49
N VAL A 35 -6.69 -5.64 5.47
CA VAL A 35 -6.07 -5.99 4.18
C VAL A 35 -6.42 -4.98 3.08
N THR A 36 -7.57 -4.33 3.17
CA THR A 36 -8.00 -3.31 2.22
C THR A 36 -8.65 -2.16 2.98
N VAL A 37 -8.30 -0.92 2.63
CA VAL A 37 -8.98 0.29 3.11
C VAL A 37 -9.41 1.09 1.90
N THR A 38 -10.70 1.39 1.80
CA THR A 38 -11.26 2.20 0.72
C THR A 38 -11.84 3.48 1.30
N VAL A 39 -11.30 4.63 0.88
CA VAL A 39 -11.74 5.97 1.31
C VAL A 39 -12.56 6.64 0.21
N ASN A 40 -13.51 7.49 0.62
CA ASN A 40 -14.51 8.15 -0.24
C ASN A 40 -15.47 7.19 -0.94
N TYR A 41 -15.63 6.00 -0.37
CA TYR A 41 -16.50 4.96 -0.89
C TYR A 41 -17.90 5.51 -1.23
N GLU A 42 -18.18 5.69 -2.51
CA GLU A 42 -19.45 6.17 -3.04
C GLU A 42 -20.11 5.08 -3.90
N ASN A 43 -21.09 4.37 -3.31
CA ASN A 43 -22.11 3.59 -4.02
C ASN A 43 -21.61 2.50 -5.00
N GLY A 44 -20.85 1.49 -4.53
CA GLY A 44 -20.56 0.31 -5.36
C GLY A 44 -19.42 -0.57 -4.87
N ASP A 45 -19.24 -1.76 -5.45
CA ASP A 45 -18.15 -2.70 -5.13
C ASP A 45 -16.77 -2.02 -5.36
N PRO A 46 -15.86 -2.02 -4.37
CA PRO A 46 -14.58 -1.31 -4.44
C PRO A 46 -13.63 -1.84 -5.53
N LEU A 47 -13.95 -2.96 -6.18
CA LEU A 47 -13.12 -3.56 -7.23
C LEU A 47 -13.71 -3.41 -8.64
N THR A 48 -14.91 -2.85 -8.76
CA THR A 48 -15.52 -2.63 -10.07
C THR A 48 -15.16 -1.24 -10.58
N VAL A 49 -14.26 -1.17 -11.57
CA VAL A 49 -14.24 -0.03 -12.49
C VAL A 49 -15.67 0.11 -13.01
N ASP A 50 -16.37 1.17 -12.62
CA ASP A 50 -17.67 1.49 -13.20
C ASP A 50 -17.49 1.59 -14.72
N ALA A 51 -18.10 0.68 -15.47
CA ALA A 51 -17.99 0.65 -16.92
C ALA A 51 -18.58 1.92 -17.56
N ALA A 52 -19.41 2.68 -16.85
CA ALA A 52 -19.86 4.01 -17.27
C ALA A 52 -18.74 5.07 -17.19
N ASN A 53 -17.65 4.80 -16.47
CA ASN A 53 -16.50 5.68 -16.31
C ASN A 53 -15.29 5.31 -17.19
N ALA A 54 -15.43 4.28 -18.05
CA ALA A 54 -14.35 3.78 -18.89
C ALA A 54 -14.05 4.65 -20.13
N SER A 55 -14.95 5.55 -20.49
CA SER A 55 -14.79 6.48 -21.61
C SER A 55 -14.30 7.82 -21.07
N TRP A 56 -13.05 8.17 -21.39
CA TRP A 56 -12.35 9.44 -21.10
C TRP A 56 -11.73 9.54 -19.70
N ALA A 57 -10.42 9.79 -19.69
CA ALA A 57 -9.54 10.05 -18.54
C ALA A 57 -9.91 11.33 -17.74
N THR A 58 -11.16 11.50 -17.33
CA THR A 58 -11.64 12.67 -16.57
C THR A 58 -12.82 12.30 -15.67
N ILE A 59 -12.81 11.08 -15.12
CA ILE A 59 -13.64 10.75 -13.97
C ILE A 59 -12.65 10.34 -12.90
N THR A 60 -12.53 11.24 -11.92
CA THR A 60 -11.76 11.02 -10.70
C THR A 60 -12.19 9.68 -10.17
N ASP A 61 -11.28 8.72 -10.09
CA ASP A 61 -11.47 7.61 -9.17
C ASP A 61 -11.65 8.24 -7.79
N ILE A 62 -12.90 8.28 -7.33
CA ILE A 62 -13.23 8.93 -6.06
C ILE A 62 -12.67 8.05 -4.94
N ASP A 63 -12.65 6.74 -5.16
CA ASP A 63 -12.27 5.74 -4.18
C ASP A 63 -10.74 5.65 -4.10
N HIS A 64 -10.20 5.97 -2.92
CA HIS A 64 -8.78 5.77 -2.67
C HIS A 64 -8.60 4.43 -1.97
N ILE A 65 -8.12 3.43 -2.72
CA ILE A 65 -7.92 2.07 -2.23
C ILE A 65 -6.46 1.89 -1.80
N GLN A 66 -6.28 1.42 -0.58
CA GLN A 66 -5.01 0.95 -0.06
C GLN A 66 -5.09 -0.54 0.23
N VAL A 67 -4.16 -1.32 -0.31
CA VAL A 67 -4.02 -2.76 -0.02
C VAL A 67 -2.79 -2.99 0.84
N THR A 68 -2.95 -3.77 1.91
CA THR A 68 -1.87 -4.20 2.80
C THR A 68 -1.70 -5.71 2.71
N ARG A 69 -0.47 -6.15 2.40
CA ARG A 69 -0.07 -7.55 2.38
C ARG A 69 0.79 -7.84 3.60
N TYR A 70 0.54 -8.98 4.21
CA TYR A 70 1.26 -9.42 5.41
C TYR A 70 2.08 -10.68 5.11
N THR A 71 3.22 -10.79 5.77
CA THR A 71 3.99 -12.03 5.86
C THR A 71 3.22 -13.09 6.65
N VAL A 72 3.67 -14.35 6.53
CA VAL A 72 3.15 -15.48 7.31
C VAL A 72 3.27 -15.26 8.83
N ASP A 73 4.27 -14.49 9.25
CA ASP A 73 4.56 -14.21 10.66
C ASP A 73 3.78 -13.02 11.24
N GLY A 74 2.93 -12.37 10.44
CA GLY A 74 2.11 -11.27 10.94
C GLY A 74 2.54 -9.87 10.51
N GLN A 75 3.73 -9.74 9.92
CA GLN A 75 4.36 -8.44 9.66
C GLN A 75 3.90 -7.86 8.32
N ILE A 76 3.93 -6.54 8.16
CA ILE A 76 3.54 -5.91 6.89
C ILE A 76 4.63 -6.22 5.86
N GLU A 77 4.29 -6.89 4.77
CA GLU A 77 5.22 -7.16 3.66
C GLU A 77 5.22 -6.01 2.65
N ARG A 78 4.01 -5.57 2.25
CA ARG A 78 3.83 -4.59 1.19
C ARG A 78 2.56 -3.78 1.42
N VAL A 79 2.64 -2.47 1.19
CA VAL A 79 1.49 -1.57 1.11
C VAL A 79 1.41 -1.03 -0.31
N ILE A 80 0.22 -1.05 -0.92
CA ILE A 80 -0.04 -0.52 -2.25
C ILE A 80 -1.09 0.58 -2.08
N ALA A 81 -0.76 1.81 -2.49
CA ALA A 81 -1.66 2.95 -2.44
C ALA A 81 -2.20 3.28 -3.85
N GLY A 82 -3.46 3.70 -3.93
CA GLY A 82 -4.13 3.90 -5.22
C GLY A 82 -4.24 2.60 -6.01
N TYR A 83 -4.59 1.51 -5.31
CA TYR A 83 -4.65 0.17 -5.88
C TYR A 83 -5.69 0.10 -7.00
N VAL A 84 -5.27 -0.34 -8.18
CA VAL A 84 -6.16 -0.65 -9.32
C VAL A 84 -5.96 -2.10 -9.73
N ASP A 85 -4.73 -2.49 -10.08
CA ASP A 85 -4.39 -3.86 -10.47
C ASP A 85 -3.15 -4.43 -9.74
N GLY A 86 -2.51 -3.63 -8.89
CA GLY A 86 -1.30 -3.97 -8.16
C GLY A 86 0.00 -3.81 -8.96
N VAL A 87 -0.06 -3.31 -10.20
CA VAL A 87 1.05 -3.11 -11.13
C VAL A 87 1.30 -1.62 -11.33
N TYR A 88 2.42 -1.13 -10.80
CA TYR A 88 2.80 0.26 -11.00
C TYR A 88 3.11 0.57 -12.47
N SER A 89 2.71 1.76 -12.94
CA SER A 89 3.05 2.30 -14.24
C SER A 89 3.63 3.71 -14.12
N ALA A 90 4.80 3.96 -14.73
CA ALA A 90 5.40 5.30 -14.74
C ALA A 90 4.56 6.33 -15.52
N ALA A 91 3.65 5.88 -16.39
CA ALA A 91 2.70 6.75 -17.08
C ALA A 91 1.56 7.22 -16.15
N GLU A 92 1.31 6.50 -15.05
CA GLU A 92 0.26 6.76 -14.08
C GLU A 92 0.85 6.68 -12.65
N PRO A 93 1.76 7.60 -12.29
CA PRO A 93 2.59 7.50 -11.08
C PRO A 93 1.81 7.54 -9.75
N ASP A 94 0.56 7.96 -9.80
CA ASP A 94 -0.34 8.00 -8.65
C ASP A 94 -1.07 6.67 -8.41
N ARG A 95 -1.03 5.72 -9.36
CA ARG A 95 -1.65 4.40 -9.27
C ARG A 95 -0.65 3.33 -8.82
N ASP A 96 -1.16 2.37 -8.05
CA ASP A 96 -0.46 1.15 -7.63
C ASP A 96 0.94 1.38 -7.01
N ARG A 97 1.13 2.56 -6.40
CA ARG A 97 2.41 2.91 -5.78
C ARG A 97 2.65 2.02 -4.57
N SER A 98 3.73 1.26 -4.61
CA SER A 98 3.99 0.27 -3.58
C SER A 98 5.16 0.61 -2.65
N THR A 99 5.03 0.20 -1.39
CA THR A 99 6.07 0.29 -0.37
C THR A 99 6.29 -1.10 0.20
N VAL A 100 7.53 -1.60 0.14
CA VAL A 100 7.91 -2.93 0.62
C VAL A 100 8.70 -2.80 1.91
N TYR A 101 8.40 -3.67 2.87
CA TYR A 101 9.08 -3.75 4.16
C TYR A 101 9.78 -5.09 4.28
N ARG A 102 11.04 -5.08 4.69
CA ARG A 102 11.81 -6.29 4.99
C ARG A 102 12.24 -6.29 6.44
N TYR A 103 12.25 -7.48 7.02
CA TYR A 103 12.63 -7.69 8.41
C TYR A 103 13.86 -8.57 8.50
N ASP A 104 14.61 -8.44 9.59
CA ASP A 104 15.66 -9.39 9.94
C ASP A 104 15.09 -10.69 10.52
N ALA A 105 15.95 -11.67 10.77
CA ALA A 105 15.56 -12.99 11.26
C ALA A 105 14.90 -12.99 12.65
N ILE A 106 14.92 -11.85 13.36
CA ILE A 106 14.27 -11.70 14.66
C ILE A 106 13.09 -10.70 14.62
N GLY A 107 12.65 -10.34 13.42
CA GLY A 107 11.42 -9.56 13.18
C GLY A 107 11.59 -8.04 13.27
N ARG A 108 12.80 -7.49 13.31
CA ARG A 108 13.01 -6.03 13.28
C ARG A 108 13.08 -5.52 11.85
N LEU A 109 12.50 -4.34 11.60
CA LEU A 109 12.47 -3.72 10.27
C LEU A 109 13.88 -3.37 9.80
N SER A 110 14.39 -4.06 8.78
CA SER A 110 15.73 -3.89 8.23
C SER A 110 15.76 -3.03 6.96
N GLN A 111 14.68 -3.02 6.17
CA GLN A 111 14.61 -2.26 4.93
C GLN A 111 13.19 -1.76 4.67
N THR A 112 13.08 -0.52 4.19
CA THR A 112 11.85 0.04 3.60
C THR A 112 12.18 0.49 2.19
N ILE A 113 11.44 0.02 1.21
CA ILE A 113 11.60 0.38 -0.21
C ILE A 113 10.32 1.08 -0.63
N ALA A 114 10.37 2.41 -0.79
CA ALA A 114 9.23 3.20 -1.25
C ALA A 114 9.27 3.34 -2.78
N SER A 115 8.09 3.48 -3.39
CA SER A 115 7.90 3.57 -4.85
C SER A 115 8.31 2.31 -5.61
N TYR A 116 8.32 1.16 -4.94
CA TYR A 116 8.82 -0.11 -5.49
C TYR A 116 8.22 -0.44 -6.86
N HIS A 117 9.10 -0.55 -7.86
CA HIS A 117 8.80 -1.00 -9.22
C HIS A 117 9.10 -2.51 -9.37
N ASP A 118 8.19 -3.27 -10.01
CA ASP A 118 8.38 -4.71 -10.21
C ASP A 118 9.60 -4.99 -11.10
N GLY A 119 10.62 -5.55 -10.49
CA GLY A 119 11.98 -5.55 -10.96
C GLY A 119 12.91 -5.56 -9.75
N ASP A 120 14.07 -6.16 -9.90
CA ASP A 120 15.05 -6.24 -8.82
C ASP A 120 15.42 -4.81 -8.34
N PRO A 121 15.27 -4.47 -7.03
CA PRO A 121 15.68 -3.17 -6.49
C PRO A 121 17.21 -2.97 -6.54
N ALA A 122 17.95 -3.95 -7.07
CA ALA A 122 19.39 -3.92 -7.33
C ALA A 122 19.73 -4.05 -8.82
N SER A 123 18.82 -3.71 -9.75
CA SER A 123 19.13 -3.81 -11.17
C SER A 123 20.39 -2.98 -11.48
N ASN A 124 21.41 -3.70 -11.96
CA ASN A 124 22.76 -3.24 -12.18
C ASN A 124 22.80 -1.84 -12.86
N PRO A 125 23.46 -0.83 -12.27
CA PRO A 125 23.58 0.51 -12.87
C PRO A 125 24.31 0.54 -14.23
N TYR A 126 24.83 -0.60 -14.69
CA TYR A 126 25.48 -0.80 -15.99
C TYR A 126 24.77 -1.79 -16.93
N ALA A 127 23.56 -2.27 -16.61
CA ALA A 127 22.82 -3.08 -17.57
C ALA A 127 22.38 -2.21 -18.77
N PRO A 128 22.67 -2.62 -20.02
CA PRO A 128 22.44 -1.80 -21.21
C PRO A 128 20.96 -1.57 -21.53
N ASP A 129 20.08 -2.37 -20.90
CA ASP A 129 18.62 -2.31 -21.05
C ASP A 129 17.89 -2.08 -19.69
N ALA A 130 18.62 -1.70 -18.64
CA ALA A 130 18.00 -1.32 -17.38
C ALA A 130 17.31 0.04 -17.53
N ASP A 131 16.07 0.08 -17.06
CA ASP A 131 15.29 1.28 -16.86
C ASP A 131 16.17 2.34 -16.17
N ARG A 132 16.53 3.39 -16.91
CA ARG A 132 17.54 4.39 -16.49
C ARG A 132 17.07 5.27 -15.32
N PHE A 133 15.93 4.97 -14.73
CA PHE A 133 15.33 5.69 -13.63
C PHE A 133 14.66 4.71 -12.68
N ASP A 134 15.45 3.88 -12.00
CA ASP A 134 14.99 3.29 -10.74
C ASP A 134 14.66 4.44 -9.77
N THR A 135 13.37 4.64 -9.48
CA THR A 135 12.90 5.66 -8.53
C THR A 135 12.67 5.10 -7.12
N ASP A 136 13.05 3.84 -6.90
CA ASP A 136 12.90 3.19 -5.60
C ASP A 136 13.73 3.92 -4.56
N ARG A 137 13.04 4.43 -3.54
CA ARG A 137 13.69 5.07 -2.39
C ARG A 137 13.89 4.03 -1.30
N ILE A 138 15.11 3.50 -1.23
CA ILE A 138 15.51 2.49 -0.25
C ILE A 138 16.05 3.16 1.02
N SER A 139 15.41 2.91 2.16
CA SER A 139 15.97 3.16 3.48
C SER A 139 16.33 1.84 4.15
N THR A 140 17.56 1.73 4.66
CA THR A 140 18.08 0.52 5.32
C THR A 140 18.48 0.86 6.74
N THR A 141 18.09 0.00 7.69
CA THR A 141 18.47 0.10 9.10
C THR A 141 19.24 -1.15 9.52
N ALA A 142 20.47 -0.97 9.96
CA ALA A 142 21.29 -2.04 10.53
C ALA A 142 21.19 -2.02 12.05
N TYR A 143 21.09 -3.20 12.66
CA TYR A 143 21.05 -3.33 14.12
C TYR A 143 22.18 -4.20 14.66
N ASP A 144 22.58 -3.93 15.90
CA ASP A 144 23.49 -4.78 16.66
C ASP A 144 22.79 -6.04 17.20
N SER A 145 23.61 -6.94 17.74
CA SER A 145 23.20 -8.20 18.38
C SER A 145 22.35 -8.01 19.65
N VAL A 146 22.18 -6.78 20.13
CA VAL A 146 21.48 -6.45 21.37
C VAL A 146 20.20 -5.64 21.11
N GLY A 147 19.90 -5.27 19.86
CA GLY A 147 18.67 -4.52 19.53
C GLY A 147 18.88 -3.13 18.96
N ARG A 148 20.07 -2.53 19.09
CA ARG A 148 20.27 -1.09 18.84
C ARG A 148 20.61 -0.82 17.39
N VAL A 149 20.17 0.32 16.87
CA VAL A 149 20.53 0.79 15.52
C VAL A 149 22.04 1.08 15.48
N GLN A 150 22.77 0.39 14.62
CA GLN A 150 24.19 0.63 14.34
C GLN A 150 24.40 1.63 13.20
N GLY A 151 23.40 1.78 12.32
CA GLY A 151 23.40 2.77 11.26
C GLY A 151 22.10 2.75 10.48
N SER A 152 21.69 3.90 9.96
CA SER A 152 20.65 4.00 8.95
C SER A 152 21.23 4.64 7.69
N GLN A 153 20.86 4.11 6.54
CA GLN A 153 21.12 4.73 5.25
C GLN A 153 19.76 5.06 4.63
N ASP A 154 19.47 6.36 4.54
CA ASP A 154 18.29 6.85 3.85
C ASP A 154 18.67 7.23 2.42
N ALA A 155 17.83 6.87 1.45
CA ALA A 155 18.00 7.34 0.09
C ALA A 155 17.75 8.86 0.00
N LEU A 156 18.68 9.56 -0.67
CA LEU A 156 18.70 11.01 -0.89
C LEU A 156 17.59 11.48 -1.82
#